data_AF-G0MH14-F1
#
_entry.id   AF-G0MH14-F1
#
_cell.length_a   1.000
_cell.length_b   1.000
_cell.length_c   1.000
_cell.angle_alpha   90.00
_cell.angle_beta   90.00
_cell.angle_gamma   90.00
#
_symmetry.space_group_name_H-M   'P 1'
#
loop_
_entity.id
_entity.type
_entity.pdbx_description
1 polymer ?
#
loop_
_entity_poly.entity_id
_entity_poly.type
_entity_poly.pdbx_seq_one_letter_code
_entity_poly.pdbx_strand_id
1 'polypeptide(L)'
;MSIFAVSSTNELDKMYEPSRQTLNFHHIEQINTMVFHYRELSRQTTSQLGVIPNKVIGQLRSLNDRIVGNIDLIEEDMVRNERAPFEAKWDFYCQELQDMRNVFGELYAVLYNVPLPPTQPQPQN
;
A
#
# COMPACT_ATOMS: atom_id res chain seq x y z
N MET A 1 -7.78 -63.35 -8.29
CA MET A 1 -6.68 -62.37 -8.33
C MET A 1 -6.56 -61.84 -9.74
N SER A 2 -6.82 -60.55 -9.96
CA SER A 2 -6.03 -59.74 -10.89
C SER A 2 -6.28 -58.28 -10.55
N ILE A 3 -5.23 -57.49 -10.72
CA ILE A 3 -4.84 -56.34 -9.92
C ILE A 3 -5.03 -55.07 -10.75
N PHE A 4 -5.31 -53.97 -10.06
CA PHE A 4 -5.47 -52.59 -10.56
C PHE A 4 -4.45 -52.18 -11.63
N ALA A 5 -4.91 -51.44 -12.65
CA ALA A 5 -4.16 -50.35 -13.26
C ALA A 5 -5.12 -49.40 -14.01
N VAL A 6 -5.72 -48.46 -13.27
CA VAL A 6 -6.27 -47.23 -13.87
C VAL A 6 -5.10 -46.24 -13.94
N SER A 7 -4.51 -46.14 -15.13
CA SER A 7 -3.53 -45.13 -15.53
C SER A 7 -4.13 -44.42 -16.75
N SER A 8 -4.29 -43.11 -16.86
CA SER A 8 -3.68 -42.00 -16.16
C SER A 8 -4.60 -40.78 -16.31
N THR A 9 -5.18 -40.29 -15.24
CA THR A 9 -5.75 -38.93 -15.18
C THR A 9 -4.80 -38.08 -14.35
N ASN A 10 -3.63 -37.75 -14.89
CA ASN A 10 -2.68 -36.90 -14.16
C ASN A 10 -1.84 -36.00 -15.09
N GLU A 11 -2.45 -35.49 -16.17
CA GLU A 11 -1.82 -34.44 -17.01
C GLU A 11 -2.60 -33.11 -17.00
N LEU A 12 -3.62 -32.98 -16.14
CA LEU A 12 -4.44 -31.76 -16.01
C LEU A 12 -4.00 -30.85 -14.86
N ASP A 13 -2.83 -31.11 -14.28
CA ASP A 13 -2.23 -30.29 -13.23
C ASP A 13 -0.87 -29.71 -13.69
N LYS A 14 -0.76 -29.40 -14.98
CA LYS A 14 0.18 -28.36 -15.42
C LYS A 14 -0.37 -27.04 -14.91
N MET A 15 -0.08 -26.76 -13.64
CA MET A 15 -0.32 -25.50 -12.96
C MET A 15 -0.07 -24.37 -13.96
N TYR A 16 -1.13 -23.65 -14.32
CA TYR A 16 -1.01 -22.38 -15.01
C TYR A 16 -0.28 -21.44 -14.05
N GLU A 17 1.05 -21.36 -14.15
CA GLU A 17 1.79 -20.26 -13.58
C GLU A 17 1.49 -19.07 -14.51
N PRO A 18 0.71 -18.06 -14.07
CA PRO A 18 0.44 -16.90 -14.89
C PRO A 18 1.78 -16.35 -15.34
N SER A 19 1.91 -16.04 -16.64
CA SER A 19 3.14 -15.48 -17.19
C SER A 19 3.58 -14.30 -16.33
N ARG A 20 4.72 -14.44 -15.63
CA ARG A 20 5.35 -13.39 -14.84
C ARG A 20 5.72 -12.26 -15.80
N GLN A 21 4.81 -11.29 -15.97
CA GLN A 21 5.15 -10.08 -16.67
C GLN A 21 6.08 -9.27 -15.77
N THR A 22 7.24 -8.87 -16.28
CA THR A 22 8.20 -8.03 -15.59
C THR A 22 7.71 -6.57 -15.53
N LEU A 23 8.09 -5.84 -14.48
CA LEU A 23 7.82 -4.41 -14.38
C LEU A 23 8.49 -3.67 -15.56
N ASN A 24 7.77 -2.73 -16.17
CA ASN A 24 8.34 -1.85 -17.18
C ASN A 24 8.80 -0.52 -16.53
N PHE A 25 9.52 0.31 -17.29
CA PHE A 25 10.03 1.60 -16.79
C PHE A 25 8.94 2.52 -16.22
N HIS A 26 7.72 2.47 -16.78
CA HIS A 26 6.60 3.27 -16.29
C HIS A 26 6.12 2.83 -14.91
N HIS A 27 6.03 1.52 -14.64
CA HIS A 27 5.68 1.02 -13.31
C HIS A 27 6.73 1.37 -12.27
N ILE A 28 8.02 1.31 -12.64
CA ILE A 28 9.11 1.71 -11.76
C ILE A 28 9.00 3.21 -11.40
N GLU A 29 8.67 4.06 -12.37
CA GLU A 29 8.44 5.49 -12.14
C GLU A 29 7.23 5.76 -11.21
N GLN A 30 6.13 5.02 -11.41
CA GLN A 30 4.94 5.10 -10.54
C GLN A 30 5.26 4.68 -9.10
N ILE A 31 5.97 3.56 -8.93
CA ILE A 31 6.43 3.07 -7.62
C ILE A 31 7.29 4.12 -6.93
N ASN A 32 8.30 4.66 -7.64
CA ASN A 32 9.19 5.67 -7.07
C ASN A 32 8.45 6.93 -6.64
N THR A 33 7.50 7.40 -7.46
CA THR A 33 6.63 8.53 -7.14
C THR A 33 5.80 8.27 -5.88
N MET A 34 5.22 7.08 -5.77
CA MET A 34 4.41 6.68 -4.62
C MET A 34 5.24 6.61 -3.34
N VAL A 35 6.41 5.96 -3.39
CA VAL A 35 7.37 5.90 -2.27
C VAL A 35 7.82 7.29 -1.84
N PHE A 36 8.06 8.20 -2.80
CA PHE A 36 8.37 9.60 -2.49
C PHE A 36 7.26 10.28 -1.70
N HIS A 37 5.99 10.11 -2.11
CA HIS A 37 4.85 10.68 -1.39
C HIS A 37 4.68 10.12 0.02
N TYR A 38 4.88 8.81 0.21
CA TYR A 38 4.85 8.19 1.54
C TYR A 38 5.95 8.74 2.45
N ARG A 39 7.19 8.83 1.95
CA ARG A 39 8.32 9.37 2.72
C ARG A 39 8.10 10.84 3.11
N GLU A 40 7.49 11.63 2.23
CA GLU A 40 7.13 13.01 2.53
C GLU A 40 6.07 13.10 3.63
N LEU A 41 5.01 12.27 3.56
CA LEU A 41 3.98 12.22 4.59
C LEU A 41 4.55 11.77 5.95
N SER A 42 5.48 10.81 5.95
CA SER A 42 6.19 10.37 7.16
C SER A 42 7.01 11.50 7.79
N ARG A 43 7.74 12.28 6.99
CA ARG A 43 8.47 13.47 7.48
C ARG A 43 7.54 14.48 8.12
N GLN A 44 6.42 14.79 7.46
CA GLN A 44 5.42 15.72 7.99
C GLN A 44 4.83 15.21 9.31
N THR A 45 4.42 13.95 9.36
CA THR A 45 3.90 13.29 10.57
C THR A 45 4.91 13.35 11.72
N THR A 46 6.18 13.05 11.44
CA THR A 46 7.26 13.08 12.43
C THR A 46 7.55 14.49 12.94
N SER A 47 7.50 15.50 12.06
CA SER A 47 7.72 16.91 12.42
C SER A 47 6.71 17.43 13.45
N GLN A 48 5.52 16.84 13.48
CA GLN A 48 4.45 17.18 14.40
C GLN A 48 4.69 16.58 15.80
N LEU A 49 5.34 15.41 15.90
CA LEU A 49 5.51 14.67 17.17
C LEU A 49 6.20 15.46 18.29
N GLY A 50 6.98 16.50 17.97
CA GLY A 50 7.69 17.32 18.97
C GLY A 50 6.86 18.42 19.65
N VAL A 51 5.64 18.73 19.16
CA VAL A 51 4.95 20.00 19.47
C VAL A 51 3.62 19.81 20.24
N ILE A 52 3.28 18.59 20.68
CA ILE A 52 1.86 18.17 20.75
C ILE A 52 1.43 17.47 22.06
N PRO A 53 0.16 17.61 22.51
CA PRO A 53 -0.44 16.80 23.59
C PRO A 53 -0.46 15.28 23.34
N ASN A 54 -0.15 14.50 24.39
CA ASN A 54 0.09 13.03 24.36
C ASN A 54 -0.92 12.17 23.58
N LYS A 55 -2.20 12.55 23.54
CA LYS A 55 -3.24 11.78 22.84
C LYS A 55 -3.07 11.79 21.32
N VAL A 56 -2.68 12.94 20.76
CA VAL A 56 -2.45 13.08 19.31
C VAL A 56 -1.09 12.52 18.90
N ILE A 57 -0.10 12.55 19.80
CA ILE A 57 1.20 11.87 19.60
C ILE A 57 1.01 10.38 19.33
N GLY A 58 0.15 9.70 20.10
CA GLY A 58 -0.12 8.27 19.89
C GLY A 58 -0.70 7.98 18.50
N GLN A 59 -1.62 8.83 18.03
CA GLN A 59 -2.24 8.70 16.71
C GLN A 59 -1.26 9.00 15.57
N LEU A 60 -0.41 10.03 15.72
CA LEU A 60 0.64 10.34 14.75
C LEU A 60 1.70 9.22 14.66
N ARG A 61 2.07 8.59 15.79
CA ARG A 61 2.98 7.43 15.78
C ARG A 61 2.36 6.24 15.04
N SER A 62 1.12 5.90 15.37
CA SER A 62 0.41 4.82 14.68
C SER A 62 0.24 5.09 13.18
N LEU A 63 0.01 6.35 12.78
CA LEU A 63 -0.04 6.74 11.37
C LEU A 63 1.33 6.56 10.70
N ASN A 64 2.41 6.98 11.38
CA ASN A 64 3.76 6.81 10.85
C ASN A 64 4.13 5.33 10.68
N ASP A 65 3.77 4.47 11.63
CA ASP A 65 3.99 3.03 11.53
C ASP A 65 3.23 2.42 10.34
N ARG A 66 1.98 2.86 10.09
CA ARG A 66 1.20 2.44 8.90
C ARG A 66 1.82 2.92 7.60
N ILE A 67 2.39 4.13 7.56
CA ILE A 67 3.10 4.66 6.39
C ILE A 67 4.33 3.81 6.09
N VAL A 68 5.14 3.50 7.11
CA VAL A 68 6.34 2.66 6.96
C VAL A 68 5.97 1.27 6.46
N GLY A 69 4.93 0.64 7.04
CA GLY A 69 4.47 -0.67 6.59
C GLY A 69 4.01 -0.70 5.12
N ASN A 70 3.36 0.37 4.64
CA ASN A 70 2.99 0.47 3.22
C ASN A 70 4.21 0.68 2.30
N ILE A 71 5.24 1.38 2.75
CA ILE A 71 6.51 1.49 2.01
C ILE A 71 7.14 0.10 1.88
N ASP A 72 7.24 -0.65 2.97
CA ASP A 72 7.84 -1.99 2.97
C ASP A 72 7.11 -2.95 2.02
N LEU A 73 5.76 -2.92 2.01
CA LEU A 73 4.95 -3.71 1.09
C LEU A 73 5.21 -3.38 -0.40
N ILE A 74 5.31 -2.08 -0.72
CA ILE A 74 5.61 -1.63 -2.09
C ILE A 74 7.03 -2.02 -2.50
N GLU A 75 8.01 -1.83 -1.60
CA GLU A 75 9.40 -2.21 -1.86
C GLU A 75 9.54 -3.73 -2.04
N GLU A 76 8.83 -4.54 -1.25
CA GLU A 76 8.76 -6.00 -1.45
C GLU A 76 8.14 -6.39 -2.79
N ASP A 77 7.00 -5.79 -3.16
CA ASP A 77 6.35 -6.05 -4.44
C ASP A 77 7.26 -5.68 -5.63
N MET A 78 8.02 -4.59 -5.48
CA MET A 78 9.04 -4.18 -6.46
C MET A 78 10.17 -5.20 -6.58
N VAL A 79 10.69 -5.73 -5.46
CA VAL A 79 11.75 -6.75 -5.44
C VAL A 79 11.27 -8.06 -6.08
N ARG A 80 10.01 -8.44 -5.87
CA ARG A 80 9.42 -9.63 -6.49
C ARG A 80 9.28 -9.51 -8.01
N ASN A 81 9.27 -8.28 -8.55
CA ASN A 81 9.27 -7.98 -9.99
C ASN A 81 8.14 -8.68 -10.76
N GLU A 82 7.00 -8.86 -10.11
CA GLU A 82 5.80 -9.44 -10.71
C GLU A 82 4.82 -8.29 -11.01
N ARG A 83 4.47 -8.10 -12.29
CA ARG A 83 3.59 -7.00 -12.75
C ARG A 83 2.12 -7.21 -12.38
N ALA A 84 1.66 -8.47 -12.35
CA ALA A 84 0.28 -8.81 -11.97
C ALA A 84 -0.08 -8.38 -10.52
N PRO A 85 0.77 -8.60 -9.50
CA PRO A 85 0.50 -8.09 -8.15
C PRO A 85 0.62 -6.57 -8.04
N PHE A 86 1.46 -5.90 -8.86
CA PHE A 86 1.56 -4.44 -8.83
C PHE A 86 0.28 -3.75 -9.36
N GLU A 87 -0.16 -4.09 -10.57
CA GLU A 87 -1.35 -3.47 -11.17
C GLU A 87 -2.61 -3.76 -10.33
N ALA A 88 -2.74 -4.98 -9.78
CA ALA A 88 -3.86 -5.35 -8.91
C ALA A 88 -3.86 -4.63 -7.54
N LYS A 89 -2.69 -4.21 -7.05
CA LYS A 89 -2.55 -3.51 -5.75
C LYS A 89 -2.38 -2.01 -5.90
N TRP A 90 -2.23 -1.49 -7.12
CA TRP A 90 -2.01 -0.07 -7.36
C TRP A 90 -3.14 0.80 -6.80
N ASP A 91 -4.38 0.40 -7.05
CA ASP A 91 -5.57 1.10 -6.53
C ASP A 91 -5.61 1.05 -5.00
N PHE A 92 -5.22 -0.09 -4.41
CA PHE A 92 -5.06 -0.22 -2.96
C PHE A 92 -4.03 0.78 -2.42
N TYR A 93 -2.84 0.88 -3.03
CA TYR A 93 -1.81 1.83 -2.59
C TYR A 93 -2.23 3.29 -2.74
N CYS A 94 -2.96 3.62 -3.81
CA CYS A 94 -3.51 4.96 -4.02
C CYS A 94 -4.55 5.30 -2.95
N GLN A 95 -5.46 4.36 -2.67
CA GLN A 95 -6.51 4.54 -1.66
C GLN A 95 -5.91 4.67 -0.26
N GLU A 96 -4.95 3.81 0.10
CA GLU A 96 -4.25 3.86 1.38
C GLU A 96 -3.53 5.20 1.59
N LEU A 97 -2.84 5.71 0.57
CA LEU A 97 -2.19 7.02 0.63
C LEU A 97 -3.21 8.14 0.88
N GLN A 98 -4.36 8.10 0.19
CA GLN A 98 -5.40 9.10 0.35
C GLN A 98 -6.03 9.05 1.75
N ASP A 99 -6.32 7.85 2.26
CA ASP A 99 -6.86 7.67 3.60
C ASP A 99 -5.89 8.16 4.67
N MET A 100 -4.59 7.86 4.53
CA MET A 100 -3.57 8.35 5.44
C MET A 100 -3.40 9.87 5.39
N ARG A 101 -3.54 10.49 4.21
CA ARG A 101 -3.58 11.96 4.08
C ARG A 101 -4.78 12.58 4.79
N ASN A 102 -5.95 11.97 4.66
CA ASN A 102 -7.16 12.43 5.35
C ASN A 102 -6.97 12.36 6.88
N VAL A 103 -6.48 11.23 7.39
CA VAL A 103 -6.17 11.06 8.83
C VAL A 103 -5.14 12.09 9.29
N PHE A 104 -4.07 12.32 8.53
CA PHE A 104 -3.10 13.37 8.86
C PHE A 104 -3.76 14.75 8.91
N GLY A 105 -4.60 15.09 7.93
CA GLY A 105 -5.34 16.35 7.88
C GLY A 105 -6.28 16.55 9.07
N GLU A 106 -6.98 15.49 9.50
CA GLU A 106 -7.82 15.50 10.70
C GLU A 106 -6.99 15.75 11.97
N LEU A 107 -5.87 15.03 12.13
CA LEU A 107 -4.98 15.22 13.26
C LEU A 107 -4.40 16.65 13.25
N TYR A 108 -3.97 17.15 12.10
CA TYR A 108 -3.49 18.52 11.94
C TYR A 108 -4.54 19.57 12.32
N ALA A 109 -5.79 19.39 11.86
CA ALA A 109 -6.91 20.25 12.21
C ALA A 109 -7.16 20.30 13.72
N VAL A 110 -7.12 19.13 14.39
CA VAL A 110 -7.26 19.02 15.86
C VAL A 110 -6.12 19.74 16.59
N LEU A 111 -4.90 19.68 16.07
CA LEU A 111 -3.72 20.26 16.70
C LEU A 111 -3.69 21.78 16.64
N TYR A 112 -4.12 22.32 15.51
CA TYR A 112 -4.00 23.73 15.22
C TYR A 112 -5.34 24.48 15.25
N ASN A 113 -6.43 23.81 15.64
CA ASN A 113 -7.81 24.34 15.59
C ASN A 113 -8.15 24.93 14.20
N VAL A 114 -7.72 24.25 13.14
CA VAL A 114 -7.97 24.65 11.75
C VAL A 114 -9.21 23.92 11.24
N PRO A 115 -10.04 24.53 10.37
CA PRO A 115 -11.16 23.83 9.74
C PRO A 115 -10.70 22.55 9.05
N LEU A 116 -11.44 21.46 9.24
CA LEU A 116 -11.15 20.18 8.60
C LEU A 116 -11.09 20.34 7.08
N PRO A 117 -10.11 19.74 6.40
CA PRO A 117 -10.09 19.74 4.95
C PRO A 117 -11.36 19.06 4.41
N PRO A 118 -11.93 19.54 3.28
CA PRO A 118 -13.12 18.93 2.71
C PRO A 118 -12.82 17.47 2.37
N THR A 119 -13.61 16.56 2.95
CA THR A 119 -13.53 15.12 2.67
C THR A 119 -13.79 14.93 1.18
N GLN A 120 -12.77 14.53 0.41
CA GLN A 120 -13.00 14.20 -1.00
C GLN A 120 -13.87 12.94 -1.06
N PRO A 121 -14.91 12.92 -1.92
CA PRO A 121 -15.76 11.75 -2.07
C PRO A 121 -14.90 10.55 -2.50
N GLN A 122 -15.05 9.42 -1.80
CA GLN A 122 -14.46 8.15 -2.21
C GLN A 122 -14.92 7.85 -3.66
N PRO A 123 -14.02 7.42 -4.55
CA PRO A 123 -14.44 6.93 -5.86
C PRO A 123 -15.38 5.75 -5.64
N GLN A 124 -16.63 5.89 -6.09
CA GLN A 124 -17.57 4.78 -6.15
C GLN A 124 -17.08 3.84 -7.26
N ASN A 125 -16.71 2.61 -6.85
CA ASN A 125 -16.51 1.48 -7.78
C ASN A 125 -17.73 1.26 -8.67
#